data_AF-A0A142EIR0-F1
#
_entry.id   AF-A0A142EIR0-F1
#
_cell.length_a   1.000
_cell.length_b   1.000
_cell.length_c   1.000
_cell.angle_alpha   90.00
_cell.angle_beta   90.00
_cell.angle_gamma   90.00
#
_symmetry.space_group_name_H-M   'P 1'
#
loop_
_entity.id
_entity.type
_entity.pdbx_description
1 polymer ?
#
loop_
_entity_poly.entity_id
_entity_poly.type
_entity_poly.pdbx_seq_one_letter_code
_entity_poly.pdbx_strand_id
1 'polypeptide(L)'
;MAFQKQILRWISRLSLDVVAGALSGLLFFSRLFRVQIDPIVYLLLGTAVWCIYTTDHILDSKKGNDPVPERYAFHAKYGKFLGLLVGILAIQGVLLAYRFLGLGIEFYLSLGLVLVIGLTMVMVRKAGSTGGLIKEFSTALFYVLGISWLPMLRMPAVEWSGFHFLFLGLYVGLAFLNLLMLSVLDRKEDQSQGFGSAALLFDPVILISWIRKGLIWLIFLALGVFIFLPSFYRPFACMLLLMLLVHYFTFFSNHLSIDHKRRQMEAAFLIPALLIVL
;
A
#
# COMPACT_ATOMS: atom_id res chain seq x y z
N MET A 1 1.31 26.26 -13.63
CA MET A 1 1.68 24.86 -13.97
C MET A 1 2.97 24.36 -13.30
N ALA A 2 4.06 25.14 -13.24
CA ALA A 2 5.32 24.69 -12.60
C ALA A 2 5.20 24.44 -11.08
N PHE A 3 4.54 25.35 -10.36
CA PHE A 3 4.30 25.23 -8.91
C PHE A 3 3.49 23.99 -8.51
N GLN A 4 2.40 23.69 -9.22
CA GLN A 4 1.59 22.47 -9.01
C GLN A 4 2.41 21.20 -9.24
N LYS A 5 3.24 21.16 -10.29
CA LYS A 5 4.15 20.02 -10.54
C LYS A 5 5.16 19.86 -9.40
N GLN A 6 5.61 20.96 -8.80
CA GLN A 6 6.54 20.92 -7.69
C GLN A 6 5.87 20.42 -6.39
N ILE A 7 4.66 20.87 -6.07
CA ILE A 7 3.88 20.36 -4.93
C ILE A 7 3.63 18.85 -5.08
N LEU A 8 3.18 18.40 -6.25
CA LEU A 8 2.94 16.97 -6.50
C LEU A 8 4.21 16.13 -6.34
N ARG A 9 5.37 16.68 -6.73
CA ARG A 9 6.67 16.02 -6.48
C ARG A 9 7.00 15.94 -4.99
N TRP A 10 6.69 16.96 -4.20
CA TRP A 10 6.89 16.91 -2.75
C TRP A 10 5.97 15.91 -2.05
N ILE A 11 4.68 15.87 -2.45
CA ILE A 11 3.70 14.90 -1.94
C ILE A 11 4.20 13.47 -2.17
N SER A 12 4.62 13.15 -3.39
CA SER A 12 5.13 11.83 -3.74
C SER A 12 6.47 11.52 -3.06
N ARG A 13 7.39 12.50 -2.98
CA ARG A 13 8.68 12.34 -2.28
C ARG A 13 8.53 12.10 -0.79
N LEU A 14 7.47 12.62 -0.16
CA LEU A 14 7.16 12.42 1.26
C LEU A 14 6.16 11.28 1.48
N SER A 15 5.81 10.54 0.44
CA SER A 15 4.87 9.40 0.48
C SER A 15 3.48 9.76 1.03
N LEU A 16 3.05 11.01 0.86
CA LEU A 16 1.75 11.48 1.36
C LEU A 16 0.58 10.97 0.51
N ASP A 17 0.83 10.66 -0.76
CA ASP A 17 -0.08 9.93 -1.64
C ASP A 17 -0.37 8.52 -1.12
N VAL A 18 0.68 7.79 -0.70
CA VAL A 18 0.55 6.46 -0.08
C VAL A 18 -0.25 6.53 1.21
N VAL A 19 0.02 7.55 2.06
CA VAL A 19 -0.75 7.79 3.29
C VAL A 19 -2.22 8.02 2.96
N ALA A 20 -2.54 8.93 2.02
CA ALA A 20 -3.91 9.21 1.64
C ALA A 20 -4.63 7.97 1.05
N GLY A 21 -3.92 7.14 0.27
CA GLY A 21 -4.43 5.85 -0.19
C GLY A 21 -4.73 4.89 0.97
N ALA A 22 -3.87 4.82 1.99
CA ALA A 22 -4.11 4.01 3.18
C ALA A 22 -5.32 4.49 3.99
N LEU A 23 -5.50 5.81 4.15
CA LEU A 23 -6.68 6.38 4.83
C LEU A 23 -7.97 6.08 4.06
N SER A 24 -7.92 6.14 2.72
CA SER A 24 -9.04 5.77 1.85
C SER A 24 -9.36 4.28 1.99
N GLY A 25 -8.34 3.42 2.06
CA GLY A 25 -8.48 2.00 2.35
C GLY A 25 -9.09 1.71 3.73
N LEU A 26 -8.72 2.47 4.76
CA LEU A 26 -9.34 2.37 6.08
C LEU A 26 -10.82 2.72 6.03
N LEU A 27 -11.18 3.78 5.29
CA LEU A 27 -12.58 4.13 5.07
C LEU A 27 -13.32 2.98 4.36
N PHE A 28 -12.74 2.40 3.31
CA PHE A 28 -13.31 1.25 2.61
C PHE A 28 -13.68 0.13 3.57
N PHE A 29 -12.72 -0.31 4.37
CA PHE A 29 -12.92 -1.44 5.29
C PHE A 29 -13.83 -1.07 6.46
N SER A 30 -13.79 0.16 6.98
CA SER A 30 -14.72 0.61 8.01
C SER A 30 -16.17 0.51 7.56
N ARG A 31 -16.46 0.94 6.32
CA ARG A 31 -17.80 0.87 5.73
C ARG A 31 -18.18 -0.57 5.38
N LEU A 32 -17.24 -1.37 4.87
CA LEU A 32 -17.48 -2.77 4.54
C LEU A 32 -17.83 -3.60 5.78
N PHE A 33 -17.08 -3.43 6.87
CA PHE A 33 -17.32 -4.11 8.15
C PHE A 33 -18.39 -3.44 9.01
N ARG A 34 -19.00 -2.35 8.53
CA ARG A 34 -20.05 -1.59 9.23
C ARG A 34 -19.64 -1.07 10.61
N VAL A 35 -18.37 -0.76 10.77
CA VAL A 35 -17.79 -0.26 12.02
C VAL A 35 -17.48 1.23 11.89
N GLN A 36 -17.87 1.98 12.91
CA GLN A 36 -17.47 3.38 13.02
C GLN A 36 -16.05 3.45 13.56
N ILE A 37 -15.20 4.20 12.86
CA ILE A 37 -13.80 4.37 13.22
C ILE A 37 -13.57 5.83 13.62
N ASP A 38 -13.04 6.00 14.83
CA ASP A 38 -12.70 7.30 15.38
C ASP A 38 -11.62 7.99 14.51
N PRO A 39 -11.70 9.31 14.26
CA PRO A 39 -10.67 10.06 13.54
C PRO A 39 -9.24 9.86 14.07
N ILE A 40 -9.06 9.59 15.37
CA ILE A 40 -7.76 9.29 15.97
C ILE A 40 -7.13 8.04 15.34
N VAL A 41 -7.93 7.04 14.94
CA VAL A 41 -7.42 5.84 14.25
C VAL A 41 -6.87 6.18 12.87
N TYR A 42 -7.50 7.12 12.14
CA TYR A 42 -6.96 7.60 10.86
C TYR A 42 -5.61 8.29 11.08
N LEU A 43 -5.48 9.11 12.13
CA LEU A 43 -4.20 9.75 12.46
C LEU A 43 -3.12 8.72 12.83
N LEU A 44 -3.48 7.72 13.63
CA LEU A 44 -2.56 6.63 14.02
C LEU A 44 -2.10 5.83 12.79
N LEU A 45 -3.03 5.42 11.92
CA LEU A 45 -2.70 4.70 10.69
C LEU A 45 -1.84 5.56 9.76
N GLY A 46 -2.22 6.82 9.54
CA GLY A 46 -1.47 7.72 8.66
C GLY A 46 -0.04 7.95 9.16
N THR A 47 0.12 8.12 10.47
CA THR A 47 1.44 8.25 11.11
C THR A 47 2.26 6.98 10.97
N ALA A 48 1.65 5.81 11.21
CA ALA A 48 2.32 4.52 11.09
C ALA A 48 2.78 4.25 9.64
N VAL A 49 1.89 4.42 8.66
CA VAL A 49 2.20 4.26 7.24
C VAL A 49 3.32 5.20 6.83
N TRP A 50 3.23 6.48 7.19
CA TRP A 50 4.26 7.46 6.88
C TRP A 50 5.62 7.09 7.48
N CYS A 51 5.65 6.67 8.76
CA CYS A 51 6.87 6.25 9.43
C CYS A 51 7.51 5.01 8.76
N ILE A 52 6.70 4.00 8.42
CA ILE A 52 7.17 2.77 7.77
C ILE A 52 7.76 3.10 6.39
N TYR A 53 7.03 3.86 5.57
CA TYR A 53 7.45 4.20 4.20
C TYR A 53 8.69 5.10 4.19
N THR A 54 8.71 6.12 5.06
CA THR A 54 9.87 7.02 5.19
C THR A 54 11.10 6.25 5.66
N THR A 55 10.93 5.31 6.61
CA THR A 55 12.02 4.44 7.06
C THR A 55 12.54 3.56 5.92
N ASP A 56 11.64 2.96 5.14
CA ASP A 56 12.01 2.14 3.98
C ASP A 56 12.86 2.93 2.97
N HIS A 57 12.43 4.15 2.63
CA HIS A 57 13.16 5.04 1.74
C HIS A 57 14.51 5.51 2.30
N ILE A 58 14.59 5.83 3.60
CA ILE A 58 15.86 6.19 4.25
C ILE A 58 16.83 5.01 4.17
N LEU A 59 16.36 3.81 4.50
CA LEU A 59 17.21 2.61 4.49
C LEU A 59 17.67 2.24 3.08
N ASP A 60 16.79 2.39 2.08
CA ASP A 60 17.13 2.10 0.68
C ASP A 60 18.11 3.14 0.11
N SER A 61 17.96 4.41 0.49
CA SER A 61 18.91 5.47 0.09
C SER A 61 20.34 5.25 0.59
N LYS A 62 20.54 4.43 1.64
CA LYS A 62 21.88 4.09 2.19
C LYS A 62 22.55 2.92 1.46
N LYS A 63 21.80 2.13 0.67
CA LYS A 63 22.29 0.95 -0.04
C LYS A 63 22.59 1.20 -1.52
N GLY A 64 22.13 2.31 -2.07
CA GLY A 64 22.30 2.63 -3.49
C GLY A 64 23.76 2.76 -3.89
N ASN A 65 24.09 2.27 -5.09
CA ASN A 65 25.39 2.49 -5.73
C ASN A 65 25.41 3.85 -6.41
N ASP A 66 26.56 4.51 -6.40
CA ASP A 66 26.74 5.77 -7.12
C ASP A 66 26.63 5.57 -8.65
N PRO A 67 25.96 6.49 -9.37
CA PRO A 67 25.31 7.70 -8.87
C PRO A 67 23.91 7.44 -8.27
N VAL A 68 23.62 8.09 -7.14
CA VAL A 68 22.32 8.03 -6.46
C VAL A 68 21.20 8.56 -7.38
N PRO A 69 20.18 7.74 -7.73
CA PRO A 69 19.07 8.19 -8.56
C PRO A 69 18.27 9.34 -7.92
N GLU A 70 17.63 10.17 -8.75
CA GLU A 70 16.91 11.38 -8.30
C GLU A 70 15.85 11.09 -7.23
N ARG A 71 15.23 9.89 -7.26
CA ARG A 71 14.24 9.43 -6.27
C ARG A 71 14.83 9.20 -4.87
N TYR A 72 16.09 8.76 -4.79
CA TYR A 72 16.79 8.51 -3.53
C TYR A 72 17.57 9.72 -3.03
N ALA A 73 17.89 10.67 -3.91
CA ALA A 73 18.69 11.85 -3.58
C ALA A 73 18.08 12.69 -2.43
N PHE A 74 16.75 12.78 -2.36
CA PHE A 74 16.07 13.50 -1.28
C PHE A 74 16.30 12.84 0.10
N HIS A 75 16.11 11.52 0.18
CA HIS A 75 16.26 10.76 1.41
C HIS A 75 17.74 10.58 1.80
N ALA A 76 18.64 10.49 0.83
CA ALA A 76 20.08 10.51 1.08
C ALA A 76 20.51 11.85 1.70
N LYS A 77 19.99 12.97 1.18
CA LYS A 77 20.33 14.32 1.67
C LYS A 77 19.74 14.64 3.05
N TYR A 78 18.47 14.30 3.29
CA TYR A 78 17.75 14.68 4.51
C TYR A 78 17.49 13.52 5.48
N GLY A 79 18.05 12.33 5.22
CA GLY A 79 17.72 11.10 5.93
C GLY A 79 17.98 11.13 7.44
N LYS A 80 18.96 11.91 7.92
CA LYS A 80 19.19 12.10 9.36
C LYS A 80 18.04 12.86 10.03
N PHE A 81 17.59 13.95 9.41
CA PHE A 81 16.46 14.73 9.90
C PHE A 81 15.16 13.94 9.81
N LEU A 82 14.91 13.29 8.67
CA LEU A 82 13.74 12.44 8.50
C LEU A 82 13.74 11.26 9.48
N GLY A 83 14.89 10.65 9.76
CA GLY A 83 15.01 9.58 10.75
C GLY A 83 14.69 10.05 12.18
N LEU A 84 15.15 11.24 12.57
CA LEU A 84 14.76 11.85 13.85
C LEU A 84 13.25 12.11 13.92
N LEU A 85 12.67 12.65 12.83
CA LEU A 85 11.24 12.93 12.75
C LEU A 85 10.40 11.64 12.83
N VAL A 86 10.81 10.57 12.13
CA VAL A 86 10.21 9.23 12.27
C VAL A 86 10.28 8.76 13.72
N GLY A 87 11.42 8.89 14.39
CA GLY A 87 11.57 8.49 15.79
C GLY A 87 10.59 9.22 16.72
N ILE A 88 10.48 10.54 16.57
CA ILE A 88 9.55 11.37 17.36
C ILE A 88 8.09 10.96 17.08
N LEU A 89 7.72 10.85 15.81
CA LEU A 89 6.35 10.51 15.42
C LEU A 89 5.96 9.08 15.80
N ALA A 90 6.89 8.13 15.75
CA ALA A 90 6.65 6.76 16.21
C ALA A 90 6.36 6.73 17.71
N ILE A 91 7.15 7.45 18.54
CA ILE A 91 6.91 7.53 19.98
C ILE A 91 5.56 8.20 20.26
N GLN A 92 5.26 9.33 19.59
CA GLN A 92 3.97 10.00 19.74
C GLN A 92 2.80 9.11 19.31
N GLY A 93 2.95 8.35 18.23
CA GLY A 93 1.96 7.38 17.76
C GLY A 93 1.68 6.29 18.79
N VAL A 94 2.73 5.72 19.42
CA VAL A 94 2.58 4.72 20.48
C VAL A 94 1.90 5.31 21.72
N LEU A 95 2.28 6.51 22.14
CA LEU A 95 1.67 7.20 23.28
C LEU A 95 0.19 7.53 23.02
N LEU A 96 -0.13 7.98 21.80
CA LEU A 96 -1.51 8.24 21.39
C LEU A 96 -2.34 6.96 21.31
N ALA A 97 -1.76 5.87 20.77
CA ALA A 97 -2.41 4.56 20.74
C ALA A 97 -2.66 4.03 22.16
N TYR A 98 -1.70 4.17 23.08
CA TYR A 98 -1.87 3.82 24.49
C TYR A 98 -3.00 4.62 25.13
N ARG A 99 -3.04 5.94 24.90
CA ARG A 99 -4.08 6.81 25.47
C ARG A 99 -5.47 6.49 24.92
N PHE A 100 -5.57 6.15 23.64
CA PHE A 100 -6.85 5.94 22.97
C PHE A 100 -7.38 4.50 23.09
N LEU A 101 -6.52 3.50 22.90
CA LEU A 101 -6.89 2.07 22.96
C LEU A 101 -6.74 1.48 24.37
N GLY A 102 -6.04 2.17 25.27
CA GLY A 102 -5.67 1.63 26.58
C GLY A 102 -4.69 0.46 26.49
N LEU A 103 -4.54 -0.29 27.58
CA LEU A 103 -3.81 -1.57 27.61
C LEU A 103 -4.74 -2.75 27.29
N GLY A 104 -5.61 -2.57 26.30
CA GLY A 104 -6.54 -3.59 25.84
C GLY A 104 -5.94 -4.52 24.78
N ILE A 105 -6.71 -5.54 24.39
CA ILE A 105 -6.31 -6.50 23.35
C ILE A 105 -6.00 -5.81 22.01
N GLU A 106 -6.76 -4.77 21.63
CA GLU A 106 -6.51 -4.00 20.40
C GLU A 106 -5.11 -3.38 20.40
N PHE A 107 -4.65 -2.84 21.54
CA PHE A 107 -3.33 -2.24 21.66
C PHE A 107 -2.22 -3.28 21.50
N TYR A 108 -2.31 -4.40 22.23
CA TYR A 108 -1.30 -5.46 22.16
C TYR A 108 -1.24 -6.14 20.78
N LEU A 109 -2.40 -6.42 20.16
CA LEU A 109 -2.46 -6.98 18.81
C LEU A 109 -1.90 -6.00 17.77
N SER A 110 -2.17 -4.70 17.91
CA SER A 110 -1.62 -3.67 17.02
C SER A 110 -0.10 -3.54 17.17
N LEU A 111 0.42 -3.58 18.41
CA LEU A 111 1.86 -3.60 18.66
C LEU A 111 2.51 -4.88 18.09
N GLY A 112 1.85 -6.02 18.26
CA GLY A 112 2.26 -7.30 17.67
C GLY A 112 2.34 -7.23 16.14
N LEU A 113 1.35 -6.63 15.49
CA LEU A 113 1.36 -6.42 14.03
C LEU A 113 2.55 -5.55 13.60
N VAL A 114 2.81 -4.43 14.29
CA VAL A 114 3.97 -3.57 13.99
C VAL A 114 5.29 -4.32 14.15
N LEU A 115 5.42 -5.15 15.19
CA LEU A 115 6.59 -5.99 15.40
C LEU A 115 6.77 -7.01 14.28
N VAL A 116 5.69 -7.70 13.86
CA VAL A 116 5.72 -8.65 12.75
C VAL A 116 6.15 -7.96 11.45
N ILE A 117 5.58 -6.79 11.14
CA ILE A 117 5.96 -6.00 9.96
C ILE A 117 7.46 -5.65 10.01
N GLY A 118 7.95 -5.16 11.15
CA GLY A 118 9.36 -4.82 11.34
C GLY A 118 10.29 -6.02 11.17
N LEU A 119 9.93 -7.17 11.76
CA LEU A 119 10.71 -8.41 11.62
C LEU A 119 10.73 -8.91 10.17
N THR A 120 9.59 -8.90 9.48
CA THR A 120 9.55 -9.29 8.06
C THR A 120 10.37 -8.34 7.21
N MET A 121 10.32 -7.03 7.46
CA MET A 121 11.15 -6.04 6.77
C MET A 121 12.64 -6.35 6.92
N VAL A 122 13.09 -6.71 8.14
CA VAL A 122 14.48 -7.12 8.40
C VAL A 122 14.83 -8.43 7.69
N MET A 123 13.96 -9.44 7.76
CA MET A 123 14.17 -10.75 7.12
C MET A 123 14.28 -10.64 5.60
N VAL A 124 13.36 -9.93 4.97
CA VAL A 124 13.35 -9.69 3.52
C VAL A 124 14.60 -8.92 3.09
N ARG A 125 15.03 -7.93 3.87
CA ARG A 125 16.28 -7.19 3.61
C ARG A 125 17.53 -8.07 3.69
N LYS A 126 17.53 -9.09 4.57
CA LYS A 126 18.61 -10.08 4.68
C LYS A 126 18.57 -11.11 3.55
N ALA A 127 17.40 -11.45 3.04
CA ALA A 127 17.23 -12.37 1.92
C ALA A 127 17.82 -11.83 0.60
N GLY A 128 17.99 -10.51 0.47
CA GLY A 128 18.63 -9.90 -0.70
C GLY A 128 17.79 -10.02 -1.96
N SER A 129 18.43 -10.27 -3.10
CA SER A 129 17.77 -10.27 -4.42
C SER A 129 16.79 -11.45 -4.62
N THR A 130 17.00 -12.58 -3.94
CA THR A 130 16.13 -13.78 -4.04
C THR A 130 14.78 -13.59 -3.35
N GLY A 131 14.66 -12.60 -2.46
CA GLY A 131 13.44 -12.28 -1.73
C GLY A 131 12.48 -11.33 -2.44
N GLY A 132 12.73 -10.92 -3.68
CA GLY A 132 11.97 -9.86 -4.37
C GLY A 132 10.45 -10.12 -4.44
N LEU A 133 10.03 -11.34 -4.84
CA LEU A 133 8.60 -11.68 -4.89
C LEU A 133 7.96 -11.75 -3.50
N ILE A 134 8.68 -12.29 -2.53
CA ILE A 134 8.22 -12.38 -1.13
C ILE A 134 8.08 -10.97 -0.55
N LYS A 135 9.02 -10.06 -0.84
CA LYS A 135 8.95 -8.65 -0.46
C LYS A 135 7.63 -8.04 -0.95
N GLU A 136 7.37 -8.13 -2.25
CA GLU A 136 6.19 -7.53 -2.86
C GLU A 136 4.89 -8.14 -2.30
N PHE A 137 4.82 -9.46 -2.14
CA PHE A 137 3.66 -10.11 -1.56
C PHE A 137 3.44 -9.73 -0.08
N SER A 138 4.49 -9.75 0.75
CA SER A 138 4.42 -9.35 2.15
C SER A 138 4.03 -7.88 2.30
N THR A 139 4.56 -6.99 1.47
CA THR A 139 4.18 -5.58 1.47
C THR A 139 2.70 -5.40 1.11
N ALA A 140 2.19 -6.10 0.09
CA ALA A 140 0.76 -6.06 -0.24
C ALA A 140 -0.12 -6.57 0.90
N LEU A 141 0.27 -7.70 1.51
CA LEU A 141 -0.48 -8.29 2.61
C LEU A 141 -0.52 -7.37 3.83
N PHE A 142 0.63 -6.85 4.27
CA PHE A 142 0.68 -5.95 5.43
C PHE A 142 0.03 -4.60 5.18
N TYR A 143 0.07 -4.10 3.94
CA TYR A 143 -0.68 -2.91 3.56
C TYR A 143 -2.18 -3.13 3.78
N VAL A 144 -2.75 -4.22 3.25
CA VAL A 144 -4.18 -4.51 3.41
C VAL A 144 -4.54 -4.84 4.85
N LEU A 145 -3.70 -5.61 5.55
CA LEU A 145 -3.90 -5.85 6.98
C LEU A 145 -3.90 -4.53 7.75
N GLY A 146 -2.94 -3.63 7.52
CA GLY A 146 -2.87 -2.35 8.21
C GLY A 146 -4.13 -1.49 8.05
N ILE A 147 -4.65 -1.36 6.82
CA ILE A 147 -5.87 -0.57 6.56
C ILE A 147 -7.15 -1.23 7.07
N SER A 148 -7.18 -2.57 7.18
CA SER A 148 -8.35 -3.32 7.64
C SER A 148 -8.29 -3.70 9.13
N TRP A 149 -7.14 -3.53 9.80
CA TRP A 149 -6.85 -4.14 11.10
C TRP A 149 -7.86 -3.81 12.20
N LEU A 150 -7.95 -2.54 12.60
CA LEU A 150 -8.91 -2.15 13.65
C LEU A 150 -10.37 -2.37 13.22
N PRO A 151 -10.77 -2.07 11.98
CA PRO A 151 -12.10 -2.43 11.53
C PRO A 151 -12.43 -3.93 11.71
N MET A 152 -11.49 -4.83 11.41
CA MET A 152 -11.66 -6.26 11.62
C MET A 152 -11.76 -6.63 13.10
N LEU A 153 -10.92 -6.04 13.96
CA LEU A 153 -10.93 -6.33 15.41
C LEU A 153 -12.22 -5.86 16.10
N ARG A 154 -12.85 -4.81 15.58
CA ARG A 154 -14.07 -4.21 16.14
C ARG A 154 -15.36 -4.77 15.57
N MET A 155 -15.27 -5.58 14.52
CA MET A 155 -16.44 -6.20 13.90
C MET A 155 -16.97 -7.33 14.81
N PRO A 156 -18.27 -7.35 15.14
CA PRO A 156 -18.85 -8.44 15.93
C PRO A 156 -18.65 -9.80 15.27
N ALA A 157 -18.26 -10.82 16.06
CA ALA A 157 -17.98 -12.17 15.57
C ALA A 157 -19.13 -12.78 14.73
N VAL A 158 -20.38 -12.48 15.10
CA VAL A 158 -21.60 -12.98 14.44
C VAL A 158 -21.84 -12.38 13.05
N GLU A 159 -21.26 -11.21 12.76
CA GLU A 159 -21.47 -10.52 11.47
C GLU A 159 -20.45 -10.96 10.40
N TRP A 160 -19.43 -11.74 10.79
CA TRP A 160 -18.45 -12.25 9.85
C TRP A 160 -19.10 -13.13 8.78
N SER A 161 -18.65 -12.95 7.55
CA SER A 161 -19.13 -13.70 6.39
C SER A 161 -17.98 -13.99 5.45
N GLY A 162 -18.11 -15.02 4.61
CA GLY A 162 -17.11 -15.34 3.59
C GLY A 162 -16.85 -14.18 2.61
N PHE A 163 -17.82 -13.29 2.42
CA PHE A 163 -17.68 -12.14 1.53
C PHE A 163 -16.66 -11.13 2.05
N HIS A 164 -16.55 -10.94 3.36
CA HIS A 164 -15.53 -10.08 3.97
C HIS A 164 -14.11 -10.55 3.63
N PHE A 165 -13.85 -11.85 3.73
CA PHE A 165 -12.57 -12.44 3.34
C PHE A 165 -12.33 -12.37 1.83
N LEU A 166 -13.38 -12.49 1.01
CA LEU A 166 -13.28 -12.28 -0.43
C LEU A 166 -12.83 -10.86 -0.78
N PHE A 167 -13.38 -9.83 -0.13
CA PHE A 167 -12.95 -8.45 -0.33
C PHE A 167 -11.53 -8.19 0.15
N LEU A 168 -11.12 -8.74 1.30
CA LEU A 168 -9.73 -8.72 1.75
C LEU A 168 -8.79 -9.34 0.71
N GLY A 169 -9.14 -10.53 0.20
CA GLY A 169 -8.36 -11.23 -0.82
C GLY A 169 -8.26 -10.46 -2.13
N LEU A 170 -9.37 -9.86 -2.60
CA LEU A 170 -9.39 -9.01 -3.79
C LEU A 170 -8.49 -7.78 -3.63
N TYR A 171 -8.54 -7.12 -2.46
CA TYR A 171 -7.71 -5.95 -2.18
C TYR A 171 -6.23 -6.33 -2.09
N VAL A 172 -5.89 -7.46 -1.47
CA VAL A 172 -4.51 -8.00 -1.44
C VAL A 172 -4.04 -8.29 -2.86
N GLY A 173 -4.86 -8.94 -3.67
CA GLY A 173 -4.55 -9.23 -5.08
C GLY A 173 -4.28 -7.96 -5.89
N LEU A 174 -5.13 -6.94 -5.72
CA LEU A 174 -4.93 -5.63 -6.35
C LEU A 174 -3.63 -4.96 -5.90
N ALA A 175 -3.38 -4.88 -4.59
CA ALA A 175 -2.15 -4.29 -4.04
C ALA A 175 -0.90 -5.04 -4.49
N PHE A 176 -0.96 -6.36 -4.56
CA PHE A 176 0.14 -7.20 -5.02
C PHE A 176 0.43 -7.01 -6.51
N LEU A 177 -0.60 -6.99 -7.36
CA LEU A 177 -0.41 -6.67 -8.79
C LEU A 177 0.13 -5.26 -8.98
N ASN A 178 -0.29 -4.28 -8.17
CA ASN A 178 0.27 -2.94 -8.20
C ASN A 178 1.79 -2.95 -7.93
N LEU A 179 2.24 -3.67 -6.90
CA LEU A 179 3.67 -3.80 -6.61
C LEU A 179 4.44 -4.51 -7.72
N LEU A 180 3.88 -5.56 -8.33
CA LEU A 180 4.47 -6.23 -9.50
C LEU A 180 4.57 -5.29 -10.72
N MET A 181 3.55 -4.45 -10.93
CA MET A 181 3.57 -3.44 -11.99
C MET A 181 4.64 -2.38 -11.74
N LEU A 182 4.73 -1.87 -10.51
CA LEU A 182 5.79 -0.93 -10.13
C LEU A 182 7.18 -1.55 -10.28
N SER A 183 7.38 -2.80 -9.87
CA SER A 183 8.67 -3.48 -10.03
C SER A 183 9.07 -3.66 -11.50
N VAL A 184 8.11 -3.92 -12.40
CA VAL A 184 8.38 -3.93 -13.85
C VAL A 184 8.81 -2.55 -14.37
N LEU A 185 8.13 -1.48 -13.92
CA LEU A 185 8.47 -0.11 -14.30
C LEU A 185 9.86 0.29 -13.79
N ASP A 186 10.25 -0.21 -12.63
CA ASP A 186 11.50 0.12 -11.92
C ASP A 186 12.68 -0.80 -12.22
N ARG A 187 12.46 -1.87 -12.99
CA ARG A 187 13.45 -2.94 -13.24
C ARG A 187 14.85 -2.43 -13.62
N LYS A 188 14.94 -1.44 -14.51
CA LYS A 188 16.24 -0.90 -14.96
C LYS A 188 16.97 -0.18 -13.83
N GLU A 189 16.24 0.57 -13.02
CA GLU A 189 16.79 1.31 -11.90
C GLU A 189 17.19 0.36 -10.77
N ASP A 190 16.33 -0.61 -10.45
CA ASP A 190 16.60 -1.65 -9.45
C ASP A 190 17.85 -2.47 -9.82
N GLN A 191 18.02 -2.81 -11.10
CA GLN A 191 19.21 -3.50 -11.59
C GLN A 191 20.48 -2.69 -11.36
N SER A 192 20.44 -1.37 -11.65
CA SER A 192 21.59 -0.48 -11.47
C SER A 192 21.98 -0.28 -10.01
N GLN A 193 21.01 -0.39 -9.10
CA GLN A 193 21.16 -0.14 -7.67
C GLN A 193 21.36 -1.42 -6.84
N GLY A 194 21.29 -2.60 -7.47
CA GLY A 194 21.39 -3.88 -6.77
C GLY A 194 20.22 -4.18 -5.83
N PHE A 195 19.06 -3.54 -6.03
CA PHE A 195 17.87 -3.82 -5.23
C PHE A 195 17.21 -5.13 -5.68
N GLY A 196 16.66 -5.89 -4.73
CA GLY A 196 15.86 -7.07 -5.04
C GLY A 196 14.42 -6.70 -5.37
N SER A 197 13.95 -7.08 -6.57
CA SER A 197 12.54 -6.97 -6.96
C SER A 197 12.11 -8.20 -7.78
N ALA A 198 10.80 -8.48 -7.82
CA ALA A 198 10.27 -9.62 -8.57
C ALA A 198 10.60 -9.49 -10.06
N ALA A 199 10.64 -8.26 -10.57
CA ALA A 199 11.05 -7.97 -11.92
C ALA A 199 12.49 -8.41 -12.22
N LEU A 200 13.39 -8.54 -11.25
CA LEU A 200 14.74 -9.07 -11.51
C LEU A 200 14.82 -10.59 -11.46
N LEU A 201 13.85 -11.25 -10.84
CA LEU A 201 13.78 -12.71 -10.71
C LEU A 201 13.23 -13.38 -11.97
N PHE A 202 12.33 -12.73 -12.68
CA PHE A 202 11.61 -13.30 -13.81
C PHE A 202 11.94 -12.59 -15.13
N ASP A 203 11.75 -13.30 -16.24
CA ASP A 203 11.74 -12.70 -17.56
C ASP A 203 10.61 -11.65 -17.66
N PRO A 204 10.87 -10.45 -18.23
CA PRO A 204 9.88 -9.39 -18.27
C PRO A 204 8.61 -9.78 -19.03
N VAL A 205 8.73 -10.57 -20.10
CA VAL A 205 7.58 -10.98 -20.92
C VAL A 205 6.69 -11.93 -20.11
N ILE A 206 7.30 -12.86 -19.38
CA ILE A 206 6.58 -13.80 -18.50
C ILE A 206 5.87 -13.04 -17.39
N LEU A 207 6.57 -12.14 -16.68
CA LEU A 207 6.00 -11.38 -15.57
C LEU A 207 4.84 -10.49 -16.03
N ILE A 208 5.00 -9.78 -17.16
CA ILE A 208 3.92 -8.96 -17.74
C ILE A 208 2.71 -9.82 -18.14
N SER A 209 2.94 -11.04 -18.65
CA SER A 209 1.86 -11.99 -18.96
C SER A 209 1.11 -12.44 -17.70
N TRP A 210 1.81 -12.71 -16.60
CA TRP A 210 1.20 -13.03 -15.31
C TRP A 210 0.40 -11.85 -14.75
N ILE A 211 0.96 -10.64 -14.77
CA ILE A 211 0.24 -9.41 -14.37
C ILE A 211 -1.05 -9.26 -15.18
N ARG A 212 -0.98 -9.44 -16.50
CA ARG A 212 -2.15 -9.33 -17.38
C ARG A 212 -3.23 -10.35 -17.02
N LYS A 213 -2.85 -11.63 -16.87
CA LYS A 213 -3.79 -12.70 -16.51
C LYS A 213 -4.39 -12.47 -15.13
N GLY A 214 -3.58 -12.07 -14.15
CA GLY A 214 -4.01 -11.74 -12.79
C GLY A 214 -5.00 -10.58 -12.77
N LEU A 215 -4.72 -9.48 -13.48
CA LEU A 215 -5.64 -8.34 -13.58
C LEU A 215 -6.96 -8.75 -14.23
N ILE A 216 -6.92 -9.46 -15.36
CA ILE A 216 -8.13 -9.94 -16.04
C ILE A 216 -8.96 -10.83 -15.10
N TRP A 217 -8.32 -11.77 -14.41
CA TRP A 217 -8.99 -12.64 -13.46
C TRP A 217 -9.64 -11.87 -12.31
N LEU A 218 -8.92 -10.92 -11.70
CA LEU A 218 -9.48 -10.07 -10.63
C LEU A 218 -10.61 -9.16 -11.13
N ILE A 219 -10.53 -8.65 -12.36
CA ILE A 219 -11.62 -7.85 -12.98
C ILE A 219 -12.88 -8.70 -13.12
N PHE A 220 -12.77 -9.92 -13.68
CA PHE A 220 -13.91 -10.82 -13.80
C PHE A 220 -14.46 -11.25 -12.44
N LEU A 221 -13.59 -11.50 -11.47
CA LEU A 221 -14.01 -11.82 -10.11
C LEU A 221 -14.75 -10.65 -9.46
N ALA A 222 -14.22 -9.42 -9.54
CA ALA A 222 -14.87 -8.22 -9.02
C ALA A 222 -16.21 -7.93 -9.72
N LEU A 223 -16.30 -8.17 -11.03
CA LEU A 223 -17.55 -8.07 -11.79
C LEU A 223 -18.56 -9.13 -11.35
N GLY A 224 -18.13 -10.38 -11.17
CA GLY A 224 -18.96 -11.44 -10.62
C GLY A 224 -19.48 -11.09 -9.22
N VAL A 225 -18.61 -10.53 -8.37
CA VAL A 225 -19.00 -10.05 -7.04
C VAL A 225 -20.06 -8.95 -7.15
N PHE A 226 -19.88 -7.98 -8.03
CA PHE A 226 -20.84 -6.92 -8.27
C PHE A 226 -22.22 -7.44 -8.72
N ILE A 227 -22.26 -8.46 -9.59
CA ILE A 227 -23.50 -9.02 -10.14
C ILE A 227 -24.21 -9.92 -9.13
N PHE A 228 -23.48 -10.83 -8.50
CA PHE A 228 -24.07 -11.95 -7.75
C PHE A 228 -24.20 -11.70 -6.25
N LEU A 229 -23.42 -10.79 -5.64
CA LEU A 229 -23.54 -10.54 -4.20
C LEU A 229 -24.75 -9.63 -3.88
N PRO A 230 -25.23 -9.69 -2.62
CA PRO A 230 -26.26 -8.78 -2.12
C PRO A 230 -25.92 -7.30 -2.37
N SER A 231 -26.96 -6.47 -2.51
CA SER A 231 -26.85 -5.05 -2.85
C SER A 231 -25.87 -4.27 -1.98
N PHE A 232 -25.77 -4.63 -0.68
CA PHE A 232 -24.82 -4.05 0.25
C PHE A 232 -23.35 -4.10 -0.23
N TYR A 233 -22.94 -5.19 -0.89
CA TYR A 233 -21.55 -5.37 -1.32
C TYR A 233 -21.21 -4.70 -2.65
N ARG A 234 -22.23 -4.27 -3.41
CA ARG A 234 -22.06 -3.75 -4.78
C ARG A 234 -21.24 -2.46 -4.85
N PRO A 235 -21.39 -1.47 -3.96
CA PRO A 235 -20.54 -0.28 -3.98
C PRO A 235 -19.07 -0.62 -3.81
N PHE A 236 -18.74 -1.54 -2.88
CA PHE A 236 -17.36 -1.99 -2.65
C PHE A 236 -16.77 -2.73 -3.85
N ALA A 237 -17.57 -3.61 -4.47
CA ALA A 237 -17.19 -4.31 -5.70
C ALA A 237 -16.95 -3.32 -6.86
N CYS A 238 -17.79 -2.29 -6.97
CA CYS A 238 -17.65 -1.23 -7.97
C CYS A 238 -16.35 -0.43 -7.76
N MET A 239 -16.03 -0.04 -6.52
CA MET A 239 -14.76 0.64 -6.21
C MET A 239 -13.54 -0.20 -6.60
N LEU A 240 -13.53 -1.49 -6.22
CA LEU A 240 -12.44 -2.40 -6.62
C LEU A 240 -12.35 -2.60 -8.13
N LEU A 241 -13.50 -2.72 -8.81
CA LEU A 241 -13.55 -2.84 -10.27
C LEU A 241 -12.96 -1.58 -10.94
N LEU A 242 -13.34 -0.39 -10.47
CA LEU A 242 -12.78 0.87 -10.97
C LEU A 242 -11.26 0.93 -10.75
N MET A 243 -10.79 0.57 -9.56
CA MET A 243 -9.35 0.52 -9.26
C MET A 243 -8.62 -0.45 -10.20
N LEU A 244 -9.16 -1.67 -10.40
CA LEU A 244 -8.58 -2.67 -11.28
C LEU A 244 -8.55 -2.22 -12.76
N LEU A 245 -9.61 -1.57 -13.23
CA LEU A 245 -9.67 -1.02 -14.59
C LEU A 245 -8.64 0.10 -14.78
N VAL A 246 -8.51 1.01 -13.81
CA VAL A 246 -7.48 2.06 -13.84
C VAL A 246 -6.09 1.45 -13.96
N HIS A 247 -5.78 0.43 -13.16
CA HIS A 247 -4.50 -0.27 -13.24
C HIS A 247 -4.28 -0.93 -14.60
N TYR A 248 -5.27 -1.65 -15.13
CA TYR A 248 -5.18 -2.32 -16.43
C TYR A 248 -4.91 -1.32 -17.57
N PHE A 249 -5.76 -0.30 -17.71
CA PHE A 249 -5.62 0.66 -18.79
C PHE A 249 -4.36 1.51 -18.67
N THR A 250 -3.96 1.87 -17.44
CA THR A 250 -2.76 2.67 -17.20
C THR A 250 -1.49 1.89 -17.51
N PHE A 251 -1.35 0.68 -16.95
CA PHE A 251 -0.13 -0.10 -17.08
C PHE A 251 0.15 -0.53 -18.52
N PHE A 252 -0.89 -0.97 -19.24
CA PHE A 252 -0.77 -1.43 -20.63
C PHE A 252 -0.88 -0.31 -21.69
N SER A 253 -1.06 0.96 -21.28
CA SER A 253 -1.03 2.08 -22.21
C SER A 253 0.37 2.32 -22.76
N ASN A 254 0.50 2.41 -24.08
CA ASN A 254 1.77 2.78 -24.74
C ASN A 254 1.98 4.31 -24.82
N HIS A 255 0.96 5.10 -24.49
CA HIS A 255 0.99 6.56 -24.63
C HIS A 255 1.43 7.29 -23.35
N LEU A 256 1.47 6.58 -22.22
CA LEU A 256 1.83 7.16 -20.92
C LEU A 256 3.31 6.94 -20.59
N SER A 257 3.97 8.00 -20.12
CA SER A 257 5.31 7.86 -19.55
C SER A 257 5.27 7.05 -18.25
N ILE A 258 6.41 6.46 -17.86
CA ILE A 258 6.55 5.66 -16.64
C ILE A 258 6.04 6.42 -15.40
N ASP A 259 6.43 7.68 -15.23
CA ASP A 259 5.99 8.53 -14.11
C ASP A 259 4.48 8.83 -14.12
N HIS A 260 3.85 8.89 -15.30
CA HIS A 260 2.39 9.04 -15.37
C HIS A 260 1.70 7.74 -14.98
N LYS A 261 2.23 6.59 -15.43
CA LYS A 261 1.71 5.28 -15.05
C LYS A 261 1.72 5.08 -13.53
N ARG A 262 2.88 5.32 -12.90
CA ARG A 262 3.03 5.23 -11.44
C ARG A 262 1.99 6.08 -10.71
N ARG A 263 1.95 7.38 -11.00
CA ARG A 263 1.05 8.31 -10.31
C ARG A 263 -0.42 7.95 -10.49
N GLN A 264 -0.84 7.48 -11.66
CA GLN A 264 -2.23 7.08 -11.88
C GLN A 264 -2.60 5.79 -11.15
N MET A 265 -1.71 4.78 -11.14
CA MET A 265 -1.94 3.54 -10.40
C MET A 265 -1.98 3.80 -8.88
N GLU A 266 -1.04 4.59 -8.35
CA GLU A 266 -1.03 4.98 -6.93
C GLU A 266 -2.26 5.81 -6.56
N ALA A 267 -2.66 6.77 -7.39
CA ALA A 267 -3.87 7.58 -7.17
C ALA A 267 -5.16 6.75 -7.20
N ALA A 268 -5.17 5.58 -7.87
CA ALA A 268 -6.34 4.69 -7.85
C ALA A 268 -6.69 4.24 -6.42
N PHE A 269 -5.73 4.16 -5.50
CA PHE A 269 -5.99 3.85 -4.09
C PHE A 269 -6.74 4.95 -3.33
N LEU A 270 -6.96 6.13 -3.93
CA LEU A 270 -7.82 7.18 -3.40
C LEU A 270 -9.29 7.01 -3.77
N ILE A 271 -9.62 6.14 -4.74
CA ILE A 271 -11.01 5.90 -5.19
C ILE A 271 -11.96 5.58 -4.03
N PRO A 272 -11.58 4.77 -3.01
CA PRO A 272 -12.47 4.52 -1.90
C PRO A 272 -12.86 5.75 -1.07
N ALA A 273 -12.15 6.89 -1.17
CA ALA A 273 -12.56 8.15 -0.55
C ALA A 273 -13.93 8.64 -1.05
N LEU A 274 -14.40 8.17 -2.21
CA LEU A 274 -15.75 8.44 -2.70
C LEU A 274 -16.84 7.92 -1.75
N LEU A 275 -16.54 6.97 -0.86
CA LEU A 275 -17.46 6.49 0.17
C LEU A 275 -17.79 7.55 1.25
N ILE A 276 -17.10 8.69 1.27
CA ILE A 276 -17.47 9.81 2.16
C ILE A 276 -18.82 10.40 1.76
N VAL A 277 -19.11 10.45 0.45
CA VAL A 277 -20.31 11.09 -0.12
C VAL A 277 -21.42 10.09 -0.49
N LEU A 278 -21.18 8.79 -0.25
CA LEU A 278 -22.13 7.68 -0.45
C LEU A 278 -22.63 7.14 0.89
#